data_AF-A0A1H6MPB4-F1
#
_entry.id   AF-A0A1H6MPB4-F1
#
_cell.length_a   1.000
_cell.length_b   1.000
_cell.length_c   1.000
_cell.angle_alpha   90.00
_cell.angle_beta   90.00
_cell.angle_gamma   90.00
#
_symmetry.space_group_name_H-M   'P 1'
#
loop_
_entity.id
_entity.type
_entity.pdbx_description
1 polymer ?
#
loop_
_entity_poly.entity_id
_entity_poly.type
_entity_poly.pdbx_seq_one_letter_code
_entity_poly.pdbx_strand_id
1 'polypeptide(L)'
;MTEQQINYSKIDEVSEAGICLFKCMMRLEFAVKEAGYVRRGSRNAAEIDWDEYARNRLGPGFWRQVQGAEEIKPLIQTPPKKQIVDDNGSLDWRNAGEVTCVQELIGAVRRVRNNLFHGGKSGDPDAERNDELFAASLCVIELILKKDDRVRTIFTGEY
;
A
#
# COMPACT_ATOMS: atom_id res chain seq x y z
N MET A 1 13.46 8.81 -41.14
CA MET A 1 12.66 8.25 -40.03
C MET A 1 12.43 9.40 -39.08
N THR A 2 11.20 9.89 -38.93
CA THR A 2 10.88 10.91 -37.93
C THR A 2 10.97 10.25 -36.57
N GLU A 3 11.87 10.75 -35.71
CA GLU A 3 11.98 10.32 -34.33
C GLU A 3 10.64 10.61 -33.65
N GLN A 4 9.95 9.55 -33.21
CA GLN A 4 8.68 9.70 -32.52
C GLN A 4 8.98 10.19 -31.10
N GLN A 5 8.76 11.47 -30.84
CA GLN A 5 8.99 12.06 -29.52
C GLN A 5 7.98 11.47 -28.52
N ILE A 6 8.48 10.81 -27.48
CA ILE A 6 7.64 10.23 -26.41
C ILE A 6 7.16 11.36 -25.50
N ASN A 7 5.86 11.43 -25.26
CA ASN A 7 5.26 12.37 -24.30
C ASN A 7 5.26 11.74 -22.89
N TYR A 8 6.01 12.35 -21.96
CA TYR A 8 6.13 11.88 -20.59
C TYR A 8 5.15 12.53 -19.59
N SER A 9 4.32 13.49 -20.00
CA SER A 9 3.43 14.26 -19.08
C SER A 9 2.55 13.43 -18.14
N LYS A 10 2.23 12.18 -18.49
CA LYS A 10 1.50 11.27 -17.59
C LYS A 10 2.23 10.91 -16.31
N ILE A 11 3.56 10.95 -16.29
CA ILE A 11 4.31 10.70 -15.05
C ILE A 11 4.19 11.87 -14.08
N ASP A 12 3.97 13.08 -14.59
CA ASP A 12 3.85 14.31 -13.81
C ASP A 12 2.47 14.43 -13.12
N GLU A 13 1.51 13.54 -13.44
CA GLU A 13 0.20 13.48 -12.78
C GLU A 13 0.27 12.83 -11.39
N VAL A 14 1.40 12.20 -11.02
CA VAL A 14 1.57 11.59 -9.70
C VAL A 14 1.87 12.68 -8.67
N SER A 15 1.01 12.81 -7.65
CA SER A 15 1.17 13.79 -6.58
C SER A 15 2.43 13.57 -5.74
N GLU A 16 2.91 14.62 -5.07
CA GLU A 16 4.04 14.53 -4.12
C GLU A 16 3.78 13.50 -3.01
N ALA A 17 2.54 13.41 -2.53
CA ALA A 17 2.11 12.42 -1.55
C ALA A 17 2.24 10.99 -2.10
N GLY A 18 1.86 10.77 -3.37
CA GLY A 18 2.07 9.50 -4.06
C GLY A 18 3.55 9.13 -4.16
N ILE A 19 4.42 10.08 -4.52
CA ILE A 19 5.88 9.89 -4.56
C ILE A 19 6.44 9.57 -3.18
N CYS A 20 5.97 10.26 -2.13
CA CYS A 20 6.36 10.00 -0.75
C CYS A 20 5.95 8.58 -0.32
N LEU A 21 4.69 8.21 -0.56
CA LEU A 21 4.18 6.87 -0.27
C LEU A 21 4.99 5.79 -0.98
N PHE A 22 5.36 5.99 -2.25
CA PHE A 22 6.21 5.05 -2.98
C PHE A 22 7.54 4.81 -2.24
N LYS A 23 8.23 5.88 -1.84
CA LYS A 23 9.52 5.79 -1.14
C LYS A 23 9.38 5.09 0.22
N CYS A 24 8.33 5.43 0.97
CA CYS A 24 8.04 4.79 2.25
C CYS A 24 7.70 3.30 2.10
N MET A 25 6.85 2.94 1.13
CA MET A 25 6.50 1.54 0.87
C MET A 25 7.72 0.73 0.43
N MET A 26 8.58 1.28 -0.44
CA MET A 26 9.83 0.63 -0.83
C MET A 26 10.70 0.29 0.39
N ARG A 27 10.87 1.24 1.31
CA ARG A 27 11.67 1.03 2.54
C ARG A 27 10.98 0.09 3.53
N LEU A 28 9.66 0.19 3.69
CA LEU A 28 8.89 -0.69 4.57
C LEU A 28 8.94 -2.14 4.07
N GLU A 29 8.76 -2.36 2.77
CA GLU A 29 8.82 -3.70 2.19
C GLU A 29 10.18 -4.36 2.38
N PHE A 30 11.27 -3.61 2.19
CA PHE A 30 12.60 -4.07 2.54
C PHE A 30 12.70 -4.42 4.02
N ALA A 31 12.30 -3.51 4.91
CA ALA A 31 12.46 -3.68 6.35
C ALA A 31 11.68 -4.87 6.91
N VAL A 32 10.47 -5.11 6.42
CA VAL A 32 9.64 -6.25 6.83
C VAL A 32 10.26 -7.57 6.36
N LYS A 33 10.85 -7.63 5.16
CA LYS A 33 11.59 -8.83 4.69
C LYS A 33 12.79 -9.14 5.57
N GLU A 34 13.64 -8.15 5.81
CA GLU A 34 14.84 -8.29 6.63
C GLU A 34 14.52 -8.58 8.11
N ALA A 35 13.36 -8.14 8.59
CA ALA A 35 12.86 -8.51 9.91
C ALA A 35 12.46 -10.00 10.01
N GLY A 36 12.47 -10.75 8.90
CA GLY A 36 12.23 -12.19 8.85
C GLY A 36 10.82 -12.59 8.42
N TYR A 37 9.95 -11.63 8.08
CA TYR A 37 8.60 -11.91 7.57
C TYR A 37 8.65 -12.19 6.07
N VAL A 38 9.34 -13.28 5.72
CA VAL A 38 9.58 -13.69 4.35
C VAL A 38 9.01 -15.09 4.10
N ARG A 39 8.41 -15.27 2.93
CA ARG A 39 7.96 -16.57 2.44
C ARG A 39 8.52 -16.84 1.05
N ARG A 40 8.53 -18.12 0.69
CA ARG A 40 8.94 -18.58 -0.64
C ARG A 40 7.77 -18.43 -1.61
N GLY A 41 7.90 -17.50 -2.55
CA GLY A 41 6.98 -17.28 -3.65
C GLY A 41 7.24 -18.16 -4.87
N SER A 42 6.61 -17.80 -5.98
CA SER A 42 6.80 -18.51 -7.26
C SER A 42 8.27 -18.49 -7.69
N ARG A 43 8.76 -19.61 -8.25
CA ARG A 43 10.16 -19.77 -8.68
C ARG A 43 11.20 -19.42 -7.60
N ASN A 44 10.89 -19.67 -6.33
CA ASN A 44 11.73 -19.35 -5.16
C ASN A 44 11.96 -17.85 -4.93
N ALA A 45 11.10 -16.97 -5.44
CA ALA A 45 11.18 -15.54 -5.15
C ALA A 45 10.98 -15.27 -3.65
N ALA A 46 11.76 -14.34 -3.08
CA ALA A 46 11.57 -13.89 -1.71
C ALA A 46 10.44 -12.86 -1.64
N GLU A 47 9.29 -13.28 -1.13
CA GLU A 47 8.10 -12.46 -0.94
C GLU A 47 7.90 -12.12 0.53
N ILE A 48 7.27 -10.98 0.83
CA ILE A 48 6.85 -10.67 2.19
C ILE A 48 5.68 -11.58 2.57
N ASP A 49 5.76 -12.18 3.75
CA ASP A 49 4.61 -12.82 4.37
C ASP A 49 3.77 -11.78 5.13
N TRP A 50 2.95 -11.05 4.37
CA TRP A 50 2.10 -10.00 4.92
C TRP A 50 1.05 -10.52 5.89
N ASP A 51 0.58 -11.76 5.69
CA ASP A 51 -0.43 -12.37 6.54
C ASP A 51 0.18 -12.76 7.89
N GLU A 52 1.37 -13.35 7.88
CA GLU A 52 2.15 -13.62 9.08
C GLU A 52 2.50 -12.33 9.85
N TYR A 53 3.00 -11.31 9.13
CA TYR A 53 3.32 -10.02 9.72
C TYR A 53 2.10 -9.35 10.36
N ALA A 54 0.99 -9.25 9.61
CA ALA A 54 -0.22 -8.61 10.10
C ALA A 54 -0.84 -9.38 11.28
N ARG A 55 -0.87 -10.71 11.22
CA ARG A 55 -1.50 -11.54 12.25
C ARG A 55 -0.68 -11.60 13.54
N ASN A 56 0.60 -11.93 13.43
CA ASN A 56 1.41 -12.31 14.59
C ASN A 56 2.24 -11.14 15.13
N ARG A 57 2.61 -10.16 14.29
CA ARG A 57 3.38 -9.00 14.74
C ARG A 57 2.50 -7.81 15.14
N LEU A 58 1.56 -7.44 14.29
CA LEU A 58 0.64 -6.33 14.57
C LEU A 58 -0.54 -6.80 15.43
N GLY A 59 -1.29 -7.77 14.90
CA GLY A 59 -2.37 -8.46 15.57
C GLY A 59 -3.59 -7.60 15.94
N PRO A 60 -4.59 -8.19 16.63
CA PRO A 60 -5.82 -7.51 17.01
C PRO A 60 -5.62 -6.33 17.96
N GLY A 61 -4.53 -6.33 18.75
CA GLY A 61 -4.19 -5.23 19.64
C GLY A 61 -3.84 -3.94 18.88
N PHE A 62 -3.04 -4.07 17.82
CA PHE A 62 -2.76 -2.95 16.91
C PHE A 62 -4.04 -2.47 16.22
N TRP A 63 -4.87 -3.39 15.71
CA TRP A 63 -6.16 -3.04 15.10
C TRP A 63 -7.02 -2.19 16.03
N ARG A 64 -7.19 -2.63 17.29
CA ARG A 64 -8.02 -1.91 18.28
C ARG A 64 -7.50 -0.50 18.54
N GLN A 65 -6.19 -0.31 18.51
CA GLN A 65 -5.56 0.99 18.71
C GLN A 65 -5.81 1.95 17.55
N VAL A 66 -5.81 1.44 16.31
CA VAL A 66 -5.81 2.30 15.12
C VAL A 66 -7.19 2.47 14.49
N GLN A 67 -8.11 1.51 14.61
CA GLN A 67 -9.39 1.48 13.88
C GLN A 67 -10.29 2.71 14.08
N GLY A 68 -10.10 3.47 15.17
CA GLY A 68 -10.86 4.69 15.46
C GLY A 68 -10.17 6.00 15.06
N ALA A 69 -8.96 5.95 14.51
CA ALA A 69 -8.22 7.15 14.11
C ALA A 69 -8.82 7.76 12.85
N GLU A 70 -9.04 9.08 12.88
CA GLU A 70 -9.67 9.84 11.78
C GLU A 70 -8.82 9.73 10.51
N GLU A 71 -7.51 9.79 10.68
CA GLU A 71 -6.51 9.83 9.62
C GLU A 71 -6.49 8.55 8.77
N ILE A 72 -6.97 7.42 9.29
CA ILE A 72 -7.01 6.15 8.56
C ILE A 72 -8.41 5.76 8.08
N LYS A 73 -9.45 6.56 8.40
CA LYS A 73 -10.82 6.29 7.96
C LYS A 73 -10.98 6.10 6.45
N PRO A 74 -10.26 6.84 5.56
CA PRO A 74 -10.35 6.59 4.12
C PRO A 74 -9.99 5.15 3.74
N LEU A 75 -9.02 4.54 4.44
CA LEU A 75 -8.66 3.14 4.22
C LEU A 75 -9.69 2.16 4.80
N ILE A 76 -10.44 2.57 5.82
CA ILE A 76 -11.38 1.70 6.52
C ILE A 76 -12.75 1.68 5.84
N GLN A 77 -13.33 2.87 5.66
CA GLN A 77 -14.71 3.03 5.21
C GLN A 77 -14.82 2.95 3.69
N THR A 78 -13.83 3.48 2.98
CA THR A 78 -13.85 3.58 1.51
C THR A 78 -12.54 3.09 0.86
N PRO A 79 -12.05 1.88 1.20
CA PRO A 79 -10.77 1.38 0.73
C PRO A 79 -10.64 1.36 -0.80
N PRO A 80 -9.40 1.37 -1.32
CA PRO A 80 -9.14 1.32 -2.76
C PRO A 80 -9.78 0.08 -3.40
N LYS A 81 -10.41 0.26 -4.57
CA LYS A 81 -10.94 -0.86 -5.35
C LYS A 81 -9.85 -1.88 -5.66
N LYS A 82 -10.24 -3.15 -5.73
CA LYS A 82 -9.39 -4.26 -6.17
C LYS A 82 -9.39 -4.31 -7.68
N GLN A 83 -8.22 -4.26 -8.29
CA GLN A 83 -8.07 -4.59 -9.70
C GLN A 83 -8.23 -6.10 -9.88
N ILE A 84 -9.09 -6.51 -10.80
CA ILE A 84 -9.42 -7.91 -11.10
C ILE A 84 -9.35 -8.13 -12.61
N VAL A 85 -9.34 -9.40 -13.00
CA VAL A 85 -9.61 -9.82 -14.38
C VAL A 85 -11.05 -10.31 -14.40
N ASP A 86 -11.87 -9.75 -15.28
CA ASP A 86 -13.26 -10.17 -15.45
C ASP A 86 -13.37 -11.50 -16.21
N ASP A 87 -14.60 -12.01 -16.36
CA ASP A 87 -14.86 -13.28 -17.05
C ASP A 87 -14.47 -13.26 -18.54
N ASN A 88 -14.28 -12.06 -19.11
CA ASN A 88 -13.85 -11.87 -20.50
C ASN A 88 -12.32 -11.72 -20.63
N GLY A 89 -11.56 -11.84 -19.53
CA GLY A 89 -10.12 -11.65 -19.53
C GLY A 89 -9.69 -10.17 -19.56
N SER A 90 -10.62 -9.25 -19.33
CA SER A 90 -10.39 -7.80 -19.34
C SER A 90 -10.14 -7.25 -17.93
N LEU A 91 -9.47 -6.10 -17.86
CA LEU A 91 -9.19 -5.41 -16.61
C LEU A 91 -10.49 -4.79 -16.05
N ASP A 92 -10.80 -5.08 -14.80
CA ASP A 92 -11.95 -4.51 -14.10
C ASP A 92 -11.62 -4.14 -12.64
N TRP A 93 -12.51 -3.39 -11.99
CA TRP A 93 -12.34 -2.85 -10.64
C TRP A 93 -13.52 -3.20 -9.72
N ARG A 94 -13.24 -3.97 -8.66
CA ARG A 94 -14.26 -4.39 -7.69
C ARG A 94 -14.16 -3.64 -6.37
N ASN A 95 -15.31 -3.27 -5.81
CA ASN A 95 -15.39 -2.75 -4.44
C ASN A 95 -14.88 -3.78 -3.43
N ALA A 96 -14.11 -3.33 -2.46
CA ALA A 96 -13.45 -4.23 -1.51
C ALA A 96 -14.23 -4.51 -0.23
N GLY A 97 -15.29 -3.76 0.04
CA GLY A 97 -15.95 -3.73 1.35
C GLY A 97 -15.16 -2.93 2.39
N GLU A 98 -15.78 -2.64 3.52
CA GLU A 98 -15.10 -1.99 4.66
C GLU A 98 -14.01 -2.89 5.25
N VAL A 99 -12.98 -2.27 5.83
CA VAL A 99 -11.92 -2.97 6.55
C VAL A 99 -12.34 -3.24 7.99
N THR A 100 -12.23 -4.48 8.43
CA THR A 100 -12.70 -4.94 9.75
C THR A 100 -11.59 -5.54 10.62
N CYS A 101 -10.38 -5.72 10.07
CA CYS A 101 -9.24 -6.27 10.78
C CYS A 101 -7.90 -5.75 10.25
N VAL A 102 -6.81 -6.01 10.99
CA VAL A 102 -5.46 -5.57 10.63
C VAL A 102 -5.00 -6.15 9.28
N GLN A 103 -5.34 -7.39 8.96
CA GLN A 103 -4.97 -8.01 7.68
C GLN A 103 -5.60 -7.27 6.51
N GLU A 104 -6.88 -6.89 6.63
CA GLU A 104 -7.58 -6.12 5.62
C GLU A 104 -7.03 -4.69 5.52
N LEU A 105 -6.61 -4.08 6.63
CA LEU A 105 -5.97 -2.76 6.64
C LEU A 105 -4.62 -2.80 5.90
N ILE A 106 -3.76 -3.77 6.20
CA ILE A 106 -2.51 -3.98 5.47
C ILE A 106 -2.79 -4.29 4.00
N GLY A 107 -3.83 -5.07 3.71
CA GLY A 107 -4.31 -5.31 2.35
C GLY A 107 -4.79 -4.04 1.64
N ALA A 108 -5.39 -3.08 2.35
CA ALA A 108 -5.79 -1.79 1.80
C ALA A 108 -4.58 -0.91 1.47
N VAL A 109 -3.61 -0.77 2.37
CA VAL A 109 -2.35 -0.04 2.12
C VAL A 109 -1.61 -0.60 0.91
N ARG A 110 -1.49 -1.94 0.82
CA ARG A 110 -0.88 -2.61 -0.33
C ARG A 110 -1.63 -2.33 -1.64
N ARG A 111 -2.96 -2.21 -1.60
CA ARG A 111 -3.77 -1.85 -2.78
C ARG A 111 -3.60 -0.40 -3.18
N VAL A 112 -3.50 0.53 -2.23
CA VAL A 112 -3.16 1.94 -2.55
C VAL A 112 -1.82 1.97 -3.28
N ARG A 113 -0.82 1.26 -2.76
CA ARG A 113 0.48 1.09 -3.44
C ARG A 113 0.30 0.48 -4.83
N ASN A 114 -0.36 -0.66 -4.98
CA ASN A 114 -0.51 -1.29 -6.30
C ASN A 114 -1.22 -0.37 -7.30
N ASN A 115 -2.28 0.32 -6.87
CA ASN A 115 -3.02 1.25 -7.72
C ASN A 115 -2.14 2.41 -8.18
N LEU A 116 -1.24 2.92 -7.32
CA LEU A 116 -0.22 3.91 -7.70
C LEU A 116 0.72 3.36 -8.80
N PHE A 117 1.20 2.12 -8.68
CA PHE A 117 2.10 1.50 -9.66
C PHE A 117 1.45 1.18 -11.00
N HIS A 118 0.14 0.94 -11.04
CA HIS A 118 -0.59 0.60 -12.25
C HIS A 118 -1.15 1.82 -12.99
N GLY A 119 -0.64 3.02 -12.69
CA GLY A 119 -1.12 4.27 -13.28
C GLY A 119 -2.58 4.53 -12.97
N GLY A 120 -3.08 3.90 -11.90
CA GLY A 120 -4.47 3.94 -11.52
C GLY A 120 -4.85 5.39 -11.37
N LYS A 121 -5.73 5.84 -12.28
CA LYS A 121 -6.52 7.07 -12.22
C LYS A 121 -6.02 8.28 -13.02
N SER A 122 -5.25 8.10 -14.09
CA SER A 122 -5.08 9.14 -15.10
C SER A 122 -6.45 9.57 -15.67
N GLY A 123 -6.97 10.72 -15.24
CA GLY A 123 -8.32 11.20 -15.59
C GLY A 123 -9.46 10.66 -14.72
N ASP A 124 -9.18 10.11 -13.53
CA ASP A 124 -10.24 9.76 -12.58
C ASP A 124 -10.83 11.03 -11.94
N PRO A 125 -12.16 11.17 -11.92
CA PRO A 125 -12.84 12.23 -11.17
C PRO A 125 -12.51 12.26 -9.66
N ASP A 126 -11.98 11.19 -9.08
CA ASP A 126 -11.65 11.04 -7.65
C ASP A 126 -10.15 11.33 -7.33
N ALA A 127 -9.50 12.28 -8.00
CA ALA A 127 -8.08 12.61 -7.74
C ALA A 127 -7.81 13.00 -6.28
N GLU A 128 -8.68 13.83 -5.69
CA GLU A 128 -8.60 14.25 -4.27
C GLU A 128 -8.65 13.05 -3.31
N ARG A 129 -9.48 12.06 -3.62
CA ARG A 129 -9.59 10.83 -2.82
C ARG A 129 -8.30 10.00 -2.85
N ASN A 130 -7.51 10.08 -3.91
CA ASN A 130 -6.24 9.35 -3.96
C ASN A 130 -5.24 9.94 -2.97
N ASP A 131 -5.19 11.26 -2.83
CA ASP A 131 -4.31 11.92 -1.88
C ASP A 131 -4.73 11.61 -0.43
N GLU A 132 -6.03 11.54 -0.14
CA GLU A 132 -6.53 11.05 1.16
C GLU A 132 -6.07 9.60 1.45
N LEU A 133 -6.15 8.73 0.45
CA LEU A 133 -5.68 7.34 0.57
C LEU A 133 -4.15 7.26 0.74
N PHE A 134 -3.39 8.15 0.10
CA PHE A 134 -1.95 8.25 0.27
C PHE A 134 -1.58 8.71 1.68
N ALA A 135 -2.22 9.78 2.17
CA ALA A 135 -2.03 10.30 3.52
C ALA A 135 -2.40 9.24 4.58
N ALA A 136 -3.55 8.59 4.43
CA ALA A 136 -3.97 7.51 5.32
C ALA A 136 -2.97 6.33 5.31
N SER A 137 -2.43 5.98 4.14
CA SER A 137 -1.42 4.92 4.02
C SER A 137 -0.11 5.30 4.70
N LEU A 138 0.37 6.54 4.53
CA LEU A 138 1.55 7.05 5.23
C LEU A 138 1.37 7.04 6.76
N CYS A 139 0.18 7.41 7.25
CA CYS A 139 -0.16 7.33 8.66
C CYS A 139 -0.07 5.88 9.18
N VAL A 140 -0.63 4.90 8.46
CA VAL A 140 -0.53 3.48 8.83
C VAL A 140 0.93 3.01 8.85
N ILE A 141 1.75 3.43 7.88
CA ILE A 141 3.19 3.10 7.87
C ILE A 141 3.88 3.67 9.12
N GLU A 142 3.61 4.92 9.48
CA GLU A 142 4.16 5.52 10.70
C GLU A 142 3.75 4.76 11.96
N LEU A 143 2.47 4.37 12.06
CA LEU A 143 1.96 3.57 13.19
C LEU A 143 2.63 2.19 13.25
N ILE A 144 2.88 1.55 12.11
CA ILE A 144 3.66 0.31 12.03
C ILE A 144 5.07 0.51 12.57
N LEU A 145 5.76 1.57 12.14
CA LEU A 145 7.14 1.88 12.58
C LEU A 145 7.18 2.22 14.08
N LYS A 146 6.15 2.85 14.64
CA LYS A 146 6.03 3.07 16.09
C LYS A 146 5.78 1.76 16.86
N LYS A 147 5.11 0.79 16.24
CA LYS A 147 4.74 -0.49 16.88
C LYS A 147 5.87 -1.53 16.86
N ASP A 148 6.65 -1.58 15.80
CA ASP A 148 7.69 -2.59 15.61
C ASP A 148 9.09 -1.98 15.55
N ASP A 149 9.79 -1.99 16.69
CA ASP A 149 11.14 -1.45 16.81
C ASP A 149 12.14 -2.09 15.85
N ARG A 150 12.05 -3.41 15.59
CA ARG A 150 12.98 -4.09 14.68
C ARG A 150 12.78 -3.63 13.24
N VAL A 151 11.52 -3.56 12.80
CA VAL A 151 11.19 -3.03 11.46
C VAL A 151 11.58 -1.55 11.36
N ARG A 152 11.37 -0.75 12.41
CA ARG A 152 11.79 0.65 12.45
C ARG A 152 13.29 0.81 12.27
N THR A 153 14.10 0.09 13.05
CA THR A 153 15.56 0.13 12.96
C THR A 153 16.07 -0.20 11.55
N ILE A 154 15.52 -1.23 10.90
CA ILE A 154 15.90 -1.58 9.53
C ILE A 154 15.43 -0.53 8.52
N PHE A 155 14.23 0.02 8.72
CA PHE A 155 13.65 1.08 7.89
C PHE A 155 14.49 2.36 7.93
N THR A 156 14.91 2.79 9.12
CA THR A 156 15.73 4.00 9.32
C THR A 156 17.20 3.78 8.97
N GLY A 157 17.66 2.54 8.96
CA GLY A 157 19.07 2.20 8.71
C GLY A 157 19.95 2.40 9.95
N GLU A 158 19.37 2.41 11.14
CA GLU A 158 20.05 2.62 12.42
C GLU A 158 20.46 1.28 13.06
N TYR A 159 21.10 0.40 12.29
CA TYR A 159 21.53 -0.95 12.71
C TYR A 159 23.04 -1.06 12.90
#